data_AF-A0A9D2EM09-F1
#
_entry.id   AF-A0A9D2EM09-F1
#
_cell.length_a   1.000
_cell.length_b   1.000
_cell.length_c   1.000
_cell.angle_alpha   90.00
_cell.angle_beta   90.00
_cell.angle_gamma   90.00
#
_symmetry.space_group_name_H-M   'P 1'
#
loop_
_entity.id
_entity.type
_entity.pdbx_description
1 polymer ?
#
loop_
_entity_poly.entity_id
_entity_poly.type
_entity_poly.pdbx_seq_one_letter_code
_entity_poly.pdbx_strand_id
1 'polypeptide(L)'
;MAENSCKAQKTRITEKQQRSRLRRIYFLLLTAVLFAAGAQAGRLFHVEERLAGMANAAAANNNASAGEEDIRETLASGGDKKETKTMVYASGEPVGIYIKTEGVLVLGTQEVKTENNRSCSPAEHKLESGDYILAVNGEAVTSKPQLISYLQKNEDKEAVLTIERNGEKQKIKIQPAYSEEDDCYQIGAWIRNDTQGIGTVTYITEDGSFAALGHGISDCDLGVQMDISGGSVYQTDITS
;
A
#
# COMPACT_ATOMS: atom_id res chain seq x y z
N MET A 1 -11.70 53.58 0.58
CA MET A 1 -11.43 52.17 0.94
C MET A 1 -12.46 51.16 0.41
N ALA A 2 -13.67 51.56 0.00
CA ALA A 2 -14.71 50.60 -0.46
C ALA A 2 -14.56 50.08 -1.91
N GLU A 3 -13.85 50.79 -2.80
CA GLU A 3 -13.76 50.40 -4.23
C GLU A 3 -12.83 49.19 -4.50
N ASN A 4 -11.80 48.98 -3.68
CA ASN A 4 -10.86 47.88 -3.87
C ASN A 4 -11.44 46.51 -3.46
N SER A 5 -12.42 46.50 -2.54
CA SER A 5 -13.10 45.26 -2.12
C SER A 5 -14.04 44.71 -3.19
N CYS A 6 -14.71 45.60 -3.95
CA CYS A 6 -15.66 45.21 -5.00
C CYS A 6 -14.98 44.61 -6.24
N LYS A 7 -13.76 45.09 -6.59
CA LYS A 7 -12.98 44.52 -7.70
C LYS A 7 -12.47 43.11 -7.39
N ALA A 8 -11.95 42.87 -6.18
CA ALA A 8 -11.45 41.55 -5.78
C ALA A 8 -12.56 40.48 -5.74
N GLN A 9 -13.77 40.86 -5.34
CA GLN A 9 -14.91 39.95 -5.25
C GLN A 9 -15.45 39.56 -6.65
N LYS A 10 -15.43 40.49 -7.62
CA LYS A 10 -15.80 40.19 -9.02
C LYS A 10 -14.80 39.24 -9.70
N THR A 11 -13.50 39.37 -9.42
CA THR A 11 -12.47 38.50 -10.02
C THR A 11 -12.61 37.04 -9.55
N ARG A 12 -12.83 36.80 -8.25
CA ARG A 12 -12.97 35.44 -7.68
C ARG A 12 -14.22 34.69 -8.18
N ILE A 13 -15.33 35.40 -8.39
CA ILE A 13 -16.57 34.79 -8.94
C ILE A 13 -16.33 34.35 -10.39
N THR A 14 -15.57 35.14 -11.16
CA THR A 14 -15.26 34.84 -12.56
C THR A 14 -14.37 33.59 -12.68
N GLU A 15 -13.38 33.42 -11.80
CA GLU A 15 -12.50 32.23 -11.78
C GLU A 15 -13.23 30.94 -11.36
N LYS A 16 -14.09 30.99 -10.34
CA LYS A 16 -14.93 29.83 -9.96
C LYS A 16 -15.86 29.42 -11.10
N GLN A 17 -16.45 30.39 -11.79
CA GLN A 17 -17.34 30.14 -12.93
C GLN A 17 -16.59 29.58 -14.15
N GLN A 18 -15.35 30.02 -14.38
CA GLN A 18 -14.47 29.48 -15.44
C GLN A 18 -14.04 28.03 -15.12
N ARG A 19 -13.66 27.72 -13.87
CA ARG A 19 -13.29 26.35 -13.46
C ARG A 19 -14.46 25.35 -13.58
N SER A 20 -15.68 25.77 -13.25
CA SER A 20 -16.88 24.94 -13.43
C SER A 20 -17.17 24.65 -14.91
N ARG A 21 -17.02 25.65 -15.78
CA ARG A 21 -17.17 25.48 -17.23
C ARG A 21 -16.09 24.55 -17.81
N LEU A 22 -14.86 24.66 -17.33
CA LEU A 22 -13.75 23.83 -17.77
C LEU A 22 -13.92 22.36 -17.33
N ARG A 23 -14.36 22.11 -16.08
CA ARG A 23 -14.70 20.76 -15.58
C ARG A 23 -15.81 20.10 -16.43
N ARG A 24 -16.84 20.86 -16.84
CA ARG A 24 -17.92 20.35 -17.72
C ARG A 24 -17.43 20.01 -19.13
N ILE A 25 -16.56 20.84 -19.71
CA ILE A 25 -15.98 20.58 -21.03
C ILE A 25 -15.06 19.34 -20.98
N TYR A 26 -14.23 19.22 -19.94
CA TYR A 26 -13.35 18.05 -19.78
C TYR A 26 -14.15 16.76 -19.60
N PHE A 27 -15.24 16.78 -18.82
CA PHE A 27 -16.12 15.62 -18.64
C PHE A 27 -16.78 15.19 -19.96
N LEU A 28 -17.26 16.14 -20.77
CA LEU A 28 -17.84 15.85 -22.10
C LEU A 28 -16.81 15.31 -23.09
N LEU A 29 -15.56 15.79 -23.04
CA LEU A 29 -14.48 15.27 -23.88
C LEU A 29 -14.06 13.87 -23.43
N LEU A 30 -13.99 13.60 -22.12
CA LEU A 30 -13.62 12.30 -21.57
C LEU A 30 -14.67 11.22 -21.90
N THR A 31 -15.96 11.55 -21.80
CA THR A 31 -17.03 10.61 -22.18
C THR A 31 -17.05 10.34 -23.68
N ALA A 32 -16.76 11.33 -24.52
CA ALA A 32 -16.63 11.14 -25.96
C ALA A 32 -15.45 10.23 -26.34
N VAL A 33 -14.30 10.37 -25.67
CA VAL A 33 -13.13 9.49 -25.87
C VAL A 33 -13.42 8.06 -25.43
N LEU A 34 -14.09 7.86 -24.29
CA LEU A 34 -14.51 6.53 -23.83
C LEU A 34 -15.52 5.89 -24.78
N PHE A 35 -16.45 6.66 -25.35
CA PHE A 35 -17.41 6.15 -26.34
C PHE A 35 -16.73 5.77 -27.67
N ALA A 36 -15.74 6.56 -28.11
CA ALA A 36 -14.93 6.24 -29.29
C ALA A 36 -14.04 5.00 -29.08
N ALA A 37 -13.43 4.85 -27.91
CA ALA A 37 -12.66 3.65 -27.54
C ALA A 37 -13.56 2.41 -27.38
N GLY A 38 -14.75 2.58 -26.82
CA GLY A 38 -15.77 1.52 -26.72
C GLY A 38 -16.27 1.04 -28.09
N ALA A 39 -16.28 1.91 -29.10
CA ALA A 39 -16.63 1.53 -30.48
C ALA A 39 -15.55 0.69 -31.19
N GLN A 40 -14.29 0.73 -30.73
CA GLN A 40 -13.20 -0.10 -31.26
C GLN A 40 -12.97 -1.40 -30.48
N ALA A 41 -13.53 -1.55 -29.28
CA ALA A 41 -13.40 -2.75 -28.44
C ALA A 41 -14.30 -3.93 -28.88
N GLY A 42 -15.20 -3.74 -29.84
CA GLY A 42 -16.10 -4.78 -30.37
C GLY A 42 -15.43 -5.86 -31.24
N ARG A 43 -14.10 -5.86 -31.38
CA ARG A 43 -13.35 -6.86 -32.19
C ARG A 43 -12.23 -7.60 -31.45
N LEU A 44 -12.13 -7.48 -30.12
CA LEU A 44 -11.09 -8.13 -29.32
C LEU A 44 -11.64 -8.97 -28.16
N PHE A 45 -12.80 -9.61 -28.36
CA PHE A 45 -13.32 -10.63 -27.43
C PHE A 45 -13.02 -12.02 -27.98
N HIS A 46 -11.75 -12.47 -27.92
CA HIS A 46 -11.40 -13.89 -28.06
C HIS A 46 -9.96 -14.23 -27.63
N VAL A 47 -9.53 -13.87 -26.41
CA VAL A 47 -8.37 -14.54 -25.78
C VAL A 47 -8.54 -14.48 -24.25
N GLU A 48 -9.36 -15.35 -23.67
CA GLU A 48 -9.37 -15.57 -22.23
C GLU A 48 -9.70 -17.03 -21.91
N GLU A 49 -8.75 -17.93 -22.18
CA GLU A 49 -8.76 -19.25 -21.54
C GLU A 49 -7.36 -19.85 -21.65
N ARG A 50 -6.38 -19.45 -20.81
CA ARG A 50 -5.11 -20.20 -20.53
C ARG A 50 -4.30 -19.66 -19.33
N LEU A 51 -4.96 -19.28 -18.23
CA LEU A 51 -4.24 -18.88 -16.99
C LEU A 51 -4.71 -19.56 -15.69
N ALA A 52 -5.56 -20.59 -15.78
CA ALA A 52 -6.01 -21.35 -14.61
C ALA A 52 -5.08 -22.53 -14.21
N GLY A 53 -3.90 -22.67 -14.83
CA GLY A 53 -3.06 -23.87 -14.71
C GLY A 53 -1.86 -23.81 -13.75
N MET A 54 -1.54 -22.68 -13.12
CA MET A 54 -0.26 -22.51 -12.39
C MET A 54 -0.39 -21.85 -11.00
N ALA A 55 -1.51 -22.02 -10.32
CA ALA A 55 -1.70 -21.48 -8.95
C ALA A 55 -1.65 -22.52 -7.82
N ASN A 56 -1.56 -23.83 -8.11
CA ASN A 56 -1.51 -24.89 -7.09
C ASN A 56 -0.10 -25.42 -6.86
N ALA A 57 0.79 -24.59 -6.32
CA ALA A 57 2.08 -25.07 -5.80
C ALA A 57 2.63 -24.29 -4.59
N ALA A 58 2.04 -23.15 -4.19
CA ALA A 58 2.58 -22.31 -3.12
C ALA A 58 1.77 -22.30 -1.81
N ALA A 59 0.73 -23.13 -1.68
CA ALA A 59 -0.23 -23.08 -0.55
C ALA A 59 -0.14 -24.28 0.42
N ALA A 60 1.01 -24.97 0.51
CA ALA A 60 1.16 -26.13 1.39
C ALA A 60 2.47 -26.08 2.19
N ASN A 61 2.56 -25.19 3.18
CA ASN A 61 3.13 -25.55 4.49
C ASN A 61 2.96 -24.41 5.51
N ASN A 62 1.81 -24.40 6.17
CA ASN A 62 1.65 -23.81 7.49
C ASN A 62 0.78 -24.78 8.28
N ASN A 63 1.41 -25.64 9.10
CA ASN A 63 0.84 -26.25 10.29
C ASN A 63 1.84 -27.22 10.93
N ALA A 64 2.44 -26.83 12.06
CA ALA A 64 2.65 -27.73 13.20
C ALA A 64 3.27 -26.93 14.36
N SER A 65 2.45 -26.56 15.33
CA SER A 65 2.89 -26.32 16.70
C SER A 65 2.49 -27.50 17.58
N ALA A 66 3.33 -27.76 18.59
CA ALA A 66 3.12 -28.49 19.84
C ALA A 66 2.92 -30.02 19.80
N GLY A 67 3.82 -30.70 20.52
CA GLY A 67 3.74 -32.10 20.93
C GLY A 67 5.00 -32.49 21.70
N GLU A 68 4.96 -32.37 23.02
CA GLU A 68 5.99 -32.73 24.00
C GLU A 68 5.76 -34.18 24.47
N GLU A 69 6.81 -35.01 24.53
CA GLU A 69 7.00 -36.39 25.11
C GLU A 69 7.84 -37.23 24.13
N ASP A 70 8.82 -38.08 24.47
CA ASP A 70 9.24 -38.73 25.72
C ASP A 70 10.74 -39.11 25.55
N ILE A 71 11.48 -39.11 26.66
CA ILE A 71 12.93 -39.34 26.73
C ILE A 71 13.17 -40.78 27.19
N ARG A 72 13.56 -41.72 26.31
CA ARG A 72 14.30 -42.94 26.69
C ARG A 72 15.22 -43.46 25.58
N GLU A 73 16.50 -43.14 25.76
CA GLU A 73 17.64 -44.05 25.69
C GLU A 73 17.60 -45.22 24.68
N THR A 74 18.35 -45.07 23.59
CA THR A 74 19.13 -46.19 23.03
C THR A 74 20.47 -45.61 22.55
N LEU A 75 21.41 -45.54 23.49
CA LEU A 75 22.84 -45.42 23.22
C LEU A 75 23.30 -46.69 22.49
N ALA A 76 23.61 -46.58 21.20
CA ALA A 76 24.74 -47.30 20.55
C ALA A 76 24.66 -47.21 19.01
N SER A 77 25.14 -46.12 18.41
CA SER A 77 26.10 -46.21 17.30
C SER A 77 26.61 -44.80 17.01
N GLY A 78 27.93 -44.63 17.00
CA GLY A 78 28.55 -43.39 16.51
C GLY A 78 28.09 -43.12 15.08
N GLY A 79 27.31 -42.06 14.90
CA GLY A 79 26.98 -41.51 13.60
C GLY A 79 27.80 -40.24 13.40
N ASP A 80 28.66 -40.23 12.39
CA ASP A 80 29.32 -39.03 11.90
C ASP A 80 28.29 -37.91 11.74
N LYS A 81 28.48 -36.79 12.45
CA LYS A 81 27.78 -35.55 12.11
C LYS A 81 28.33 -35.13 10.74
N LYS A 82 27.65 -35.55 9.68
CA LYS A 82 27.95 -35.13 8.31
C LYS A 82 27.68 -33.62 8.25
N GLU A 83 28.73 -32.82 8.44
CA GLU A 83 28.67 -31.39 8.17
C GLU A 83 28.26 -31.22 6.71
N THR A 84 27.02 -30.83 6.48
CA THR A 84 26.55 -30.42 5.16
C THR A 84 27.20 -29.09 4.85
N LYS A 85 28.32 -29.14 4.12
CA LYS A 85 28.99 -27.95 3.59
C LYS A 85 28.09 -27.32 2.52
N THR A 86 27.41 -26.23 2.88
CA THR A 86 26.65 -25.43 1.92
C THR A 86 27.62 -24.58 1.10
N MET A 87 27.64 -24.81 -0.21
CA MET A 87 28.39 -23.96 -1.14
C MET A 87 27.51 -22.80 -1.58
N VAL A 88 28.10 -21.61 -1.65
CA VAL A 88 27.45 -20.39 -2.12
C VAL A 88 28.32 -19.69 -3.13
N TYR A 89 27.71 -19.03 -4.10
CA TYR A 89 28.37 -18.15 -5.05
C TYR A 89 28.30 -16.72 -4.51
N ALA A 90 29.45 -16.12 -4.24
CA ALA A 90 29.50 -14.71 -3.88
C ALA A 90 29.02 -13.86 -5.06
N SER A 91 28.14 -12.89 -4.78
CA SER A 91 27.66 -11.91 -5.74
C SER A 91 27.90 -10.49 -5.22
N GLY A 92 27.83 -9.53 -6.12
CA GLY A 92 27.86 -8.10 -5.83
C GLY A 92 26.94 -7.33 -6.78
N GLU A 93 25.98 -8.03 -7.40
CA GLU A 93 25.12 -7.45 -8.41
C GLU A 93 24.03 -6.57 -7.79
N PRO A 94 23.79 -5.37 -8.36
CA PRO A 94 22.69 -4.53 -7.95
C PRO A 94 21.36 -5.17 -8.34
N VAL A 95 20.42 -5.16 -7.40
CA VAL A 95 19.06 -5.64 -7.61
C VAL A 95 18.07 -4.62 -7.10
N GLY A 96 16.95 -4.53 -7.80
CA GLY A 96 15.80 -3.79 -7.33
C GLY A 96 14.90 -4.72 -6.54
N ILE A 97 14.35 -4.20 -5.45
CA ILE A 97 13.49 -4.93 -4.53
C ILE A 97 12.17 -4.18 -4.46
N TYR A 98 11.09 -4.89 -4.75
CA TYR A 98 9.73 -4.44 -4.55
C TYR A 98 9.11 -5.25 -3.43
N ILE A 99 8.58 -4.58 -2.40
CA ILE A 99 7.83 -5.19 -1.31
C ILE A 99 6.39 -4.75 -1.41
N LYS A 100 5.50 -5.74 -1.38
CA LYS A 100 4.07 -5.54 -1.25
C LYS A 100 3.68 -5.69 0.21
N THR A 101 2.91 -4.73 0.72
CA THR A 101 2.33 -4.78 2.07
C THR A 101 0.88 -5.23 2.02
N GLU A 102 0.39 -5.90 3.07
CA GLU A 102 -1.07 -6.07 3.21
C GLU A 102 -1.69 -4.76 3.66
N GLY A 103 -2.31 -4.04 2.73
CA GLY A 103 -2.95 -2.77 3.02
C GLY A 103 -2.01 -1.59 2.99
N VAL A 104 -2.41 -0.53 3.69
CA VAL A 104 -1.77 0.80 3.63
C VAL A 104 -1.22 1.17 4.99
N LEU A 105 0.09 1.41 5.05
CA LEU A 105 0.80 1.76 6.29
C LEU A 105 0.52 3.22 6.68
N VAL A 106 0.22 3.45 7.96
CA VAL A 106 0.08 4.78 8.55
C VAL A 106 1.44 5.23 9.09
N LEU A 107 1.91 6.38 8.62
CA LEU A 107 3.13 7.03 9.10
C LEU A 107 2.86 8.01 10.25
N GLY A 108 1.63 8.52 10.36
CA GLY A 108 1.24 9.43 11.43
C GLY A 108 -0.09 10.11 11.13
N THR A 109 -0.46 11.07 11.97
CA THR A 109 -1.69 11.85 11.85
C THR A 109 -1.39 13.34 11.73
N GLN A 110 -2.24 14.06 11.02
CA GLN A 110 -2.15 15.51 10.83
C GLN A 110 -3.52 16.17 10.94
N GLU A 111 -3.52 17.46 11.25
CA GLU A 111 -4.72 18.28 11.20
C GLU A 111 -5.20 18.46 9.75
N VAL A 112 -6.52 18.36 9.57
CA VAL A 112 -7.25 18.69 8.34
C VAL A 112 -7.87 20.07 8.54
N LYS A 113 -7.61 20.99 7.61
CA LYS A 113 -8.27 22.29 7.59
C LYS A 113 -9.65 22.15 6.97
N THR A 114 -10.67 22.50 7.73
CA THR A 114 -12.08 22.45 7.33
C THR A 114 -12.63 23.86 7.10
N GLU A 115 -13.92 23.95 6.72
CA GLU A 115 -14.59 25.22 6.50
C GLU A 115 -14.43 26.19 7.68
N ASN A 116 -14.34 27.48 7.37
CA ASN A 116 -14.22 28.57 8.35
C ASN A 116 -12.94 28.56 9.19
N ASN A 117 -11.81 28.11 8.61
CA ASN A 117 -10.49 28.12 9.26
C ASN A 117 -10.42 27.26 10.54
N ARG A 118 -11.33 26.28 10.67
CA ARG A 118 -11.29 25.31 11.77
C ARG A 118 -10.39 24.16 11.37
N SER A 119 -9.47 23.76 12.25
CA SER A 119 -8.75 22.50 12.10
C SER A 119 -9.45 21.39 12.88
N CYS A 120 -9.44 20.19 12.32
CA CYS A 120 -9.87 18.98 13.01
C CYS A 120 -8.92 17.86 12.64
N SER A 121 -8.75 16.88 13.52
CA SER A 121 -7.90 15.71 13.25
C SER A 121 -8.72 14.44 13.43
N PRO A 122 -9.42 13.97 12.37
CA PRO A 122 -10.32 12.82 12.50
C PRO A 122 -9.63 11.53 12.95
N ALA A 123 -8.35 11.36 12.59
CA ALA A 123 -7.51 10.22 12.92
C ALA A 123 -6.77 10.35 14.27
N GLU A 124 -6.74 11.54 14.87
CA GLU A 124 -6.06 11.76 16.15
C GLU A 124 -6.66 10.86 17.25
N HIS A 125 -5.77 10.23 18.01
CA HIS A 125 -6.10 9.23 19.04
C HIS A 125 -6.83 7.96 18.52
N LYS A 126 -6.93 7.77 17.21
CA LYS A 126 -7.54 6.56 16.61
C LYS A 126 -6.55 5.76 15.78
N LEU A 127 -5.72 6.45 15.00
CA LEU A 127 -4.63 5.86 14.24
C LEU A 127 -3.29 6.23 14.88
N GLU A 128 -2.35 5.28 14.83
CA GLU A 128 -0.98 5.43 15.28
C GLU A 128 -0.01 5.07 14.15
N SER A 129 1.18 5.64 14.20
CA SER A 129 2.25 5.27 13.28
C SER A 129 2.58 3.79 13.44
N GLY A 130 2.64 3.07 12.32
CA GLY A 130 2.78 1.61 12.30
C GLY A 130 1.48 0.84 12.09
N ASP A 131 0.32 1.50 12.12
CA ASP A 131 -0.95 0.84 11.79
C ASP A 131 -1.02 0.49 10.30
N TYR A 132 -1.53 -0.71 9.99
CA TYR A 132 -1.90 -1.10 8.63
C TYR A 132 -3.41 -0.99 8.43
N ILE A 133 -3.86 -0.16 7.49
CA ILE A 133 -5.27 -0.09 7.10
C ILE A 133 -5.55 -1.21 6.10
N LEU A 134 -6.32 -2.20 6.53
CA LEU A 134 -6.65 -3.41 5.76
C LEU A 134 -7.99 -3.31 5.04
N ALA A 135 -8.96 -2.58 5.58
CA ALA A 135 -10.29 -2.44 4.98
C ALA A 135 -11.01 -1.16 5.39
N VAL A 136 -11.93 -0.70 4.54
CA VAL A 136 -12.89 0.39 4.82
C VAL A 136 -14.29 -0.14 4.65
N ASN A 137 -15.13 -0.05 5.69
CA ASN A 137 -16.52 -0.54 5.69
C ASN A 137 -16.65 -2.03 5.29
N GLY A 138 -15.62 -2.84 5.56
CA GLY A 138 -15.57 -4.25 5.19
C GLY A 138 -15.02 -4.54 3.78
N GLU A 139 -14.78 -3.51 2.96
CA GLU A 139 -14.08 -3.66 1.67
C GLU A 139 -12.56 -3.63 1.87
N ALA A 140 -11.87 -4.70 1.45
CA ALA A 140 -10.43 -4.80 1.56
C ALA A 140 -9.72 -3.70 0.77
N VAL A 141 -8.71 -3.10 1.37
CA VAL A 141 -7.86 -2.06 0.78
C VAL A 141 -6.48 -2.66 0.56
N THR A 142 -5.96 -2.54 -0.66
CA THR A 142 -4.59 -2.98 -0.98
C THR A 142 -3.72 -1.83 -1.50
N SER A 143 -4.27 -0.61 -1.61
CA SER A 143 -3.53 0.53 -2.15
C SER A 143 -4.09 1.88 -1.70
N LYS A 144 -3.22 2.88 -1.62
CA LYS A 144 -3.54 4.30 -1.40
C LYS A 144 -4.70 4.80 -2.27
N PRO A 145 -4.70 4.63 -3.61
CA PRO A 145 -5.80 5.14 -4.43
C PRO A 145 -7.15 4.50 -4.07
N GLN A 146 -7.14 3.22 -3.71
CA GLN A 146 -8.36 2.51 -3.29
C GLN A 146 -8.87 3.04 -1.95
N LEU A 147 -7.98 3.24 -0.97
CA LEU A 147 -8.32 3.86 0.31
C LEU A 147 -8.96 5.24 0.11
N ILE A 148 -8.31 6.09 -0.69
CA ILE A 148 -8.80 7.44 -1.00
C ILE A 148 -10.18 7.35 -1.66
N SER A 149 -10.35 6.45 -2.64
CA SER A 149 -11.63 6.27 -3.33
C SER A 149 -12.76 5.87 -2.38
N TYR A 150 -12.50 4.95 -1.45
CA TYR A 150 -13.49 4.52 -0.45
C TYR A 150 -13.86 5.65 0.51
N LEU A 151 -12.88 6.43 0.96
CA LEU A 151 -13.14 7.59 1.81
C LEU A 151 -13.97 8.66 1.06
N GLN A 152 -13.66 8.94 -0.21
CA GLN A 152 -14.46 9.90 -1.00
C GLN A 152 -15.90 9.43 -1.22
N LYS A 153 -16.11 8.13 -1.45
CA LYS A 153 -17.45 7.55 -1.60
C LYS A 153 -18.26 7.58 -0.30
N ASN A 154 -17.58 7.56 0.85
CA ASN A 154 -18.23 7.61 2.16
C ASN A 154 -18.64 9.04 2.57
N GLU A 155 -18.07 10.06 1.91
CA GLU A 155 -18.35 11.48 2.16
C GLU A 155 -18.12 11.85 3.63
N ASP A 156 -19.09 12.49 4.28
CA ASP A 156 -19.07 12.93 5.68
C ASP A 156 -19.56 11.87 6.67
N LYS A 157 -19.86 10.65 6.20
CA LYS A 157 -20.40 9.58 7.04
C LYS A 157 -19.28 8.90 7.84
N GLU A 158 -19.65 8.33 8.97
CA GLU A 158 -18.75 7.47 9.74
C GLU A 158 -18.31 6.26 8.89
N ALA A 159 -17.00 6.07 8.76
CA ALA A 159 -16.37 4.91 8.14
C ALA A 159 -15.80 3.99 9.23
N VAL A 160 -15.93 2.68 9.04
CA VAL A 160 -15.30 1.67 9.89
C VAL A 160 -14.02 1.19 9.21
N LEU A 161 -12.86 1.57 9.74
CA LEU A 161 -11.58 1.04 9.28
C LEU A 161 -11.27 -0.25 10.03
N THR A 162 -10.84 -1.28 9.30
CA THR A 162 -10.17 -2.44 9.91
C THR A 162 -8.68 -2.19 9.81
N ILE A 163 -8.03 -2.08 10.96
CA ILE A 163 -6.58 -1.86 11.06
C ILE A 163 -5.90 -3.05 11.73
N GLU A 164 -4.62 -3.22 11.47
CA GLU A 164 -3.75 -4.14 12.18
C GLU A 164 -2.67 -3.34 12.92
N ARG A 165 -2.54 -3.59 14.22
CA ARG A 165 -1.57 -2.95 15.10
C ARG A 165 -0.89 -4.04 15.93
N ASN A 166 0.43 -4.12 15.87
CA ASN A 166 1.21 -5.15 16.58
C ASN A 166 0.72 -6.59 16.28
N GLY A 167 0.27 -6.86 15.05
CA GLY A 167 -0.29 -8.16 14.63
C GLY A 167 -1.74 -8.42 15.06
N GLU A 168 -2.39 -7.50 15.78
CA GLU A 168 -3.79 -7.63 16.18
C GLU A 168 -4.72 -6.77 15.31
N LYS A 169 -5.78 -7.40 14.80
CA LYS A 169 -6.80 -6.73 13.99
C LYS A 169 -7.86 -6.07 14.88
N GLN A 170 -8.10 -4.78 14.67
CA GLN A 170 -9.09 -4.00 15.39
C GLN A 170 -9.93 -3.15 14.42
N LYS A 171 -11.14 -2.81 14.83
CA LYS A 171 -12.05 -1.94 14.06
C LYS A 171 -12.17 -0.59 14.73
N ILE A 172 -11.86 0.47 14.00
CA ILE A 172 -11.98 1.85 14.47
C ILE A 172 -13.00 2.61 13.63
N LYS A 173 -13.68 3.56 14.27
CA LYS A 173 -14.67 4.43 13.62
C LYS A 173 -14.08 5.80 13.37
N ILE A 174 -14.09 6.25 12.12
CA ILE A 174 -13.54 7.54 11.73
C ILE A 174 -14.56 8.30 10.89
N GLN A 175 -14.71 9.59 11.13
CA GLN A 175 -15.59 10.44 10.33
C GLN A 175 -14.70 11.34 9.46
N PRO A 176 -14.68 11.17 8.13
CA PRO A 176 -13.87 12.01 7.26
C PRO A 176 -14.32 13.47 7.35
N ALA A 177 -13.36 14.39 7.30
CA ALA A 177 -13.60 15.81 7.27
C ALA A 177 -13.35 16.37 5.86
N TYR A 178 -14.19 17.30 5.41
CA TYR A 178 -14.01 17.93 4.11
C TYR A 178 -12.93 19.03 4.18
N SER A 179 -11.90 18.93 3.35
CA SER A 179 -10.88 19.96 3.16
C SER A 179 -11.30 20.90 2.02
N GLU A 180 -11.59 22.17 2.32
CA GLU A 180 -11.85 23.19 1.29
C GLU A 180 -10.59 23.54 0.48
N GLU A 181 -9.41 23.40 1.10
CA GLU A 181 -8.12 23.67 0.46
C GLU A 181 -7.82 22.63 -0.63
N ASP A 182 -8.12 21.36 -0.35
CA ASP A 182 -7.81 20.22 -1.22
C ASP A 182 -9.01 19.68 -2.02
N ASP A 183 -10.22 20.24 -1.83
CA ASP A 183 -11.48 19.84 -2.51
C ASP A 183 -11.79 18.34 -2.36
N CYS A 184 -11.51 17.75 -1.19
CA CYS A 184 -11.71 16.31 -0.91
C CYS A 184 -11.91 15.99 0.57
N TYR A 185 -12.48 14.81 0.85
CA TYR A 185 -12.61 14.26 2.20
C TYR A 185 -11.28 13.66 2.70
N GLN A 186 -10.87 14.03 3.90
CA GLN A 186 -9.63 13.58 4.51
C GLN A 186 -9.87 13.08 5.92
N ILE A 187 -9.13 12.04 6.31
CA ILE A 187 -9.11 11.54 7.69
C ILE A 187 -7.93 12.08 8.50
N GLY A 188 -7.03 12.84 7.88
CA GLY A 188 -5.83 13.37 8.54
C GLY A 188 -4.78 12.29 8.82
N ALA A 189 -4.68 11.25 7.99
CA ALA A 189 -3.64 10.22 8.11
C ALA A 189 -2.56 10.40 7.03
N TRP A 190 -1.31 10.41 7.44
CA TRP A 190 -0.17 10.24 6.54
C TRP A 190 0.02 8.77 6.26
N ILE A 191 0.03 8.40 4.99
CA ILE A 191 0.00 7.01 4.57
C ILE A 191 1.13 6.68 3.59
N ARG A 192 1.61 5.43 3.63
CA ARG A 192 2.60 4.83 2.72
C ARG A 192 2.05 3.53 2.12
N ASN A 193 2.40 3.31 0.85
CA ASN A 193 2.10 2.08 0.12
C ASN A 193 3.36 1.22 0.13
N ASP A 194 3.28 0.03 -0.45
CA ASP A 194 4.38 -0.80 -0.98
C ASP A 194 5.74 -0.08 -1.10
N THR A 195 6.78 -0.73 -0.57
CA THR A 195 8.13 -0.19 -0.45
C THR A 195 8.98 -0.68 -1.60
N GLN A 196 9.85 0.19 -2.12
CA GLN A 196 10.81 -0.13 -3.17
C GLN A 196 12.19 0.33 -2.76
N GLY A 197 13.20 -0.45 -3.13
CA GLY A 197 14.58 -0.16 -2.81
C GLY A 197 15.55 -0.78 -3.81
N ILE A 198 16.79 -0.32 -3.76
CA ILE A 198 17.90 -0.93 -4.47
C ILE A 198 18.79 -1.58 -3.42
N GLY A 199 19.16 -2.84 -3.65
CA GLY A 199 20.05 -3.61 -2.81
C GLY A 199 21.14 -4.28 -3.63
N THR A 200 21.97 -5.07 -2.95
CA THR A 200 23.03 -5.86 -3.58
C THR A 200 22.92 -7.30 -3.10
N VAL A 201 22.87 -8.24 -4.03
CA VAL A 201 22.89 -9.66 -3.67
C VAL A 201 24.28 -10.00 -3.16
N THR A 202 24.38 -10.60 -1.97
CA THR A 202 25.66 -10.99 -1.37
C THR A 202 26.06 -12.41 -1.76
N TYR A 203 25.11 -13.34 -1.76
CA TYR A 203 25.36 -14.67 -2.28
C TYR A 203 24.11 -15.32 -2.85
N ILE A 204 24.34 -16.31 -3.70
CA ILE A 204 23.33 -17.18 -4.31
C ILE A 204 23.73 -18.63 -4.04
N THR A 205 22.79 -19.48 -3.64
CA THR A 205 22.98 -20.93 -3.45
C THR A 205 22.67 -21.70 -4.74
N GLU A 206 23.07 -22.96 -4.81
CA GLU A 206 22.87 -23.81 -6.01
C GLU A 206 21.38 -24.03 -6.37
N ASP A 207 20.48 -23.93 -5.39
CA ASP A 207 19.02 -24.01 -5.57
C ASP A 207 18.39 -22.70 -6.08
N GLY A 208 19.20 -21.66 -6.28
CA GLY A 208 18.73 -20.33 -6.70
C GLY A 208 18.20 -19.45 -5.57
N SER A 209 18.26 -19.90 -4.30
CA SER A 209 18.03 -19.01 -3.17
C SER A 209 19.15 -17.97 -3.08
N PHE A 210 18.84 -16.79 -2.57
CA PHE A 210 19.80 -15.70 -2.48
C PHE A 210 19.65 -14.97 -1.17
N ALA A 211 20.72 -14.30 -0.74
CA ALA A 211 20.69 -13.43 0.42
C ALA A 211 21.51 -12.18 0.18
N ALA A 212 21.11 -11.11 0.86
CA ALA A 212 21.84 -9.86 0.93
C ALA A 212 22.25 -9.60 2.38
N LEU A 213 23.49 -9.14 2.60
CA LEU A 213 23.94 -8.60 3.87
C LEU A 213 23.55 -7.12 3.92
N GLY A 214 22.79 -6.75 4.94
CA GLY A 214 22.33 -5.38 5.15
C GLY A 214 21.48 -5.27 6.40
N HIS A 215 20.99 -4.07 6.69
CA HIS A 215 19.89 -3.90 7.64
C HIS A 215 18.61 -4.39 6.94
N GLY A 216 17.69 -4.98 7.71
CA GLY A 216 16.36 -5.34 7.17
C GLY A 216 15.71 -4.12 6.51
N ILE A 217 14.76 -4.37 5.60
CA ILE A 217 13.99 -3.30 4.99
C ILE A 217 13.06 -2.73 6.05
N SER A 218 13.62 -1.82 6.84
CA SER A 218 12.92 -1.02 7.82
C SER A 218 12.49 0.26 7.12
N ASP A 219 11.26 0.69 7.38
CA ASP A 219 10.91 2.07 7.07
C ASP A 219 11.84 2.96 7.89
N CYS A 220 12.83 3.58 7.23
CA CYS A 220 13.79 4.46 7.88
C CYS A 220 13.11 5.65 8.57
N ASP A 221 11.83 5.90 8.28
CA ASP A 221 11.04 6.95 8.92
C ASP A 221 10.34 6.50 10.22
N LEU A 222 10.14 5.20 10.45
CA LEU A 222 9.30 4.72 11.57
C LEU A 222 9.96 3.73 12.54
N GLY A 223 11.04 3.06 12.15
CA GLY A 223 11.65 2.03 13.01
C GLY A 223 10.77 0.79 13.26
N VAL A 224 9.66 0.67 12.52
CA VAL A 224 8.74 -0.47 12.57
C VAL A 224 9.19 -1.52 11.56
N GLN A 225 9.19 -2.79 11.98
CA GLN A 225 9.44 -3.93 11.11
C GLN A 225 8.20 -4.13 10.23
N MET A 226 8.37 -4.00 8.91
CA MET A 226 7.26 -4.16 7.97
C MET A 226 6.82 -5.62 7.88
N ASP A 227 5.51 -5.85 7.91
CA ASP A 227 4.93 -7.15 7.54
C ASP A 227 4.84 -7.25 6.02
N ILE A 228 5.63 -8.18 5.48
CA ILE A 228 5.77 -8.42 4.04
C ILE A 228 4.78 -9.51 3.63
N SER A 229 3.83 -9.18 2.76
CA SER A 229 2.93 -10.19 2.15
C SER A 229 3.42 -10.74 0.84
N GLY A 230 4.40 -10.07 0.24
CA GLY A 230 5.06 -10.54 -0.96
C GLY A 230 5.98 -9.49 -1.51
N GLY A 231 6.57 -9.80 -2.65
CA GLY A 231 7.50 -8.91 -3.30
C GLY A 231 8.12 -9.56 -4.51
N SER A 232 8.93 -8.76 -5.21
CA SER A 232 9.67 -9.20 -6.38
C SER A 232 11.08 -8.63 -6.32
N VAL A 233 12.04 -9.43 -6.77
CA VAL A 233 13.40 -8.95 -7.04
C VAL A 233 13.57 -8.86 -8.54
N TYR A 234 14.14 -7.75 -9.01
CA TYR A 234 14.33 -7.47 -10.43
C TYR A 234 15.76 -7.00 -10.69
N GLN A 235 16.27 -7.32 -11.88
CA GLN A 235 17.56 -6.83 -12.31
C GLN A 235 17.54 -5.31 -12.40
N THR A 236 18.58 -4.65 -11.92
CA THR A 236 18.70 -3.19 -11.89
C THR A 236 20.05 -2.78 -12.42
N ASP A 237 20.07 -1.79 -13.31
CA ASP A 237 21.28 -1.16 -13.81
C ASP A 237 21.43 0.23 -13.18
N ILE A 238 22.59 0.52 -12.58
CA ILE A 238 22.90 1.84 -12.02
C ILE A 238 23.60 2.66 -13.11
N THR A 239 22.93 3.68 -13.63
CA THR A 239 23.48 4.61 -14.62
C THR A 239 23.85 5.94 -13.98
N SER A 240 25.04 6.49 -14.27
CA SER A 240 25.52 7.80 -13.79
C SER A 240 25.21 8.93 -14.75
#